data_AF-U7KHU1-F1
#
_entry.id   AF-U7KHU1-F1
#
_cell.length_a   1.000
_cell.length_b   1.000
_cell.length_c   1.000
_cell.angle_alpha   90.00
_cell.angle_beta   90.00
_cell.angle_gamma   90.00
#
_symmetry.space_group_name_H-M   'P 1'
#
loop_
_entity.id
_entity.type
_entity.pdbx_description
1 polymer ?
#
loop_
_entity_poly.entity_id
_entity_poly.type
_entity_poly.pdbx_seq_one_letter_code
_entity_poly.pdbx_strand_id
1 'polypeptide(L)'
;MDLKPETIVSNILSDIAEVNDWASIADATGANDINSFHATPDEVFTILTAVKNSPDLALGTVTNEFKDFPDSWSPRDITDRIFASSDPIFSMMDIFMRPTNE
;
A
#
# COMPACT_ATOMS: atom_id res chain seq x y z
N MET A 1 2.12 -4.40 -16.54
CA MET A 1 1.70 -5.62 -15.82
C MET A 1 0.19 -5.52 -15.69
N ASP A 2 -0.59 -6.47 -16.20
CA ASP A 2 -2.05 -6.46 -16.03
C ASP A 2 -2.43 -7.24 -14.76
N LEU A 3 -2.11 -6.67 -13.59
CA LEU A 3 -2.59 -7.20 -12.31
C LEU A 3 -4.02 -6.72 -12.08
N LYS A 4 -4.93 -7.66 -11.82
CA LYS A 4 -6.31 -7.33 -11.49
C LYS A 4 -6.39 -6.79 -10.06
N PRO A 5 -7.23 -5.78 -9.78
CA PRO A 5 -7.36 -5.21 -8.44
C PRO A 5 -7.66 -6.26 -7.35
N GLU A 6 -8.50 -7.25 -7.62
CA GLU A 6 -8.81 -8.32 -6.65
C GLU A 6 -7.59 -9.18 -6.30
N THR A 7 -6.70 -9.43 -7.26
CA THR A 7 -5.46 -10.18 -7.03
C THR A 7 -4.50 -9.38 -6.18
N ILE A 8 -4.38 -8.07 -6.44
CA ILE A 8 -3.52 -7.18 -5.66
C ILE A 8 -3.93 -7.19 -4.18
N VAL A 9 -5.23 -6.99 -3.92
CA VAL A 9 -5.79 -6.97 -2.57
C VAL A 9 -5.60 -8.33 -1.88
N SER A 10 -5.89 -9.43 -2.57
CA SER A 10 -5.73 -10.78 -2.00
C SER A 10 -4.29 -11.09 -1.63
N ASN A 11 -3.31 -10.67 -2.44
CA ASN A 11 -1.90 -10.87 -2.17
C ASN A 11 -1.47 -10.08 -0.91
N ILE A 12 -1.89 -8.82 -0.80
CA ILE A 12 -1.61 -7.97 0.37
C ILE A 12 -2.22 -8.56 1.64
N LEU A 13 -3.49 -9.00 1.60
CA LEU A 13 -4.14 -9.62 2.74
C LEU A 13 -3.45 -10.93 3.18
N SER A 14 -2.96 -11.71 2.21
CA SER A 14 -2.24 -12.95 2.50
C SER A 14 -0.90 -12.65 3.19
N ASP A 15 -0.18 -11.63 2.72
CA ASP A 15 1.09 -11.18 3.30
C ASP A 15 0.91 -10.69 4.75
N ILE A 16 -0.08 -9.82 4.99
CA ILE A 16 -0.49 -9.35 6.34
C ILE A 16 -0.78 -10.55 7.27
N ALA A 17 -1.54 -11.54 6.78
CA ALA A 17 -1.90 -12.72 7.57
C ALA A 17 -0.70 -13.63 7.87
N GLU A 18 0.29 -13.71 6.96
CA GLU A 18 1.51 -14.50 7.15
C GLU A 18 2.43 -13.88 8.21
N VAL A 19 2.59 -12.56 8.20
CA VAL A 19 3.45 -11.85 9.16
C VAL A 19 2.73 -11.52 10.47
N ASN A 20 1.40 -11.64 10.49
CA ASN A 20 0.53 -11.26 11.61
C ASN A 20 0.81 -9.81 12.08
N ASP A 21 0.95 -8.92 11.12
CA ASP A 21 1.26 -7.49 11.28
C ASP A 21 0.74 -6.70 10.07
N TRP A 22 0.84 -5.38 10.10
CA TRP A 22 0.49 -4.51 8.98
C TRP A 22 1.52 -4.57 7.85
N ALA A 23 1.08 -4.31 6.62
CA ALA A 23 1.95 -4.25 5.45
C ALA A 23 2.20 -2.79 5.05
N SER A 24 3.45 -2.39 4.83
CA SER A 24 3.76 -1.10 4.23
C SER A 24 3.47 -1.11 2.71
N ILE A 25 3.49 0.06 2.05
CA ILE A 25 3.42 0.11 0.57
C ILE A 25 4.57 -0.68 -0.07
N ALA A 26 5.75 -0.68 0.56
CA ALA A 26 6.88 -1.46 0.08
C ALA A 26 6.59 -2.97 0.16
N ASP A 27 5.98 -3.44 1.25
CA ASP A 27 5.58 -4.84 1.39
C ASP A 27 4.50 -5.20 0.37
N ALA A 28 3.51 -4.33 0.15
CA ALA A 28 2.49 -4.55 -0.87
C ALA A 28 3.04 -4.61 -2.30
N THR A 29 4.10 -3.86 -2.62
CA THR A 29 4.81 -4.05 -3.90
C THR A 29 5.47 -5.43 -3.96
N GLY A 30 6.13 -5.86 -2.88
CA GLY A 30 6.77 -7.17 -2.78
C GLY A 30 5.77 -8.32 -2.92
N ALA A 31 4.63 -8.25 -2.24
CA ALA A 31 3.54 -9.21 -2.32
C ALA A 31 2.94 -9.34 -3.73
N ASN A 32 3.20 -8.36 -4.60
CA ASN A 32 2.76 -8.33 -6.00
C ASN A 32 3.91 -8.49 -7.00
N ASP A 33 5.01 -9.13 -6.58
CA ASP A 33 6.19 -9.43 -7.40
C ASP A 33 6.87 -8.18 -7.99
N ILE A 34 6.69 -7.01 -7.35
CA ILE A 34 7.32 -5.76 -7.71
C ILE A 34 8.43 -5.46 -6.69
N ASN A 35 9.66 -5.34 -7.17
CA ASN A 35 10.78 -4.95 -6.31
C ASN A 35 10.60 -3.50 -5.87
N SER A 36 10.36 -3.27 -4.57
CA SER A 36 10.16 -1.95 -3.98
C SER A 36 11.31 -0.96 -4.26
N PHE A 37 12.54 -1.44 -4.43
CA PHE A 37 13.70 -0.59 -4.80
C PHE A 37 13.63 -0.05 -6.22
N HIS A 38 12.80 -0.65 -7.07
CA HIS A 38 12.65 -0.32 -8.49
C HIS A 38 11.19 -0.05 -8.87
N ALA A 39 10.29 0.05 -7.88
CA ALA A 39 8.89 0.34 -8.11
C ALA A 39 8.73 1.71 -8.78
N THR A 40 7.91 1.73 -9.82
CA THR A 40 7.58 2.94 -10.58
C THR A 40 6.35 3.65 -9.99
N PRO A 41 6.16 4.95 -10.30
CA PRO A 41 4.94 5.66 -9.90
C PRO A 41 3.65 4.98 -10.37
N ASP A 42 3.63 4.41 -11.58
CA ASP A 42 2.44 3.76 -12.14
C ASP A 42 2.11 2.44 -11.42
N GLU A 43 3.12 1.68 -10.99
CA GLU A 43 2.95 0.45 -10.21
C GLU A 43 2.40 0.77 -8.81
N VAL A 44 3.00 1.74 -8.11
CA VAL A 44 2.53 2.19 -6.80
C VAL A 44 1.12 2.78 -6.89
N PHE A 45 0.84 3.58 -7.91
CA PHE A 45 -0.49 4.14 -8.15
C PHE A 45 -1.54 3.05 -8.39
N THR A 46 -1.16 1.99 -9.12
CA THR A 46 -2.04 0.83 -9.39
C THR A 46 -2.38 0.09 -8.11
N ILE A 47 -1.39 -0.17 -7.24
CA ILE A 47 -1.60 -0.80 -5.92
C ILE A 47 -2.51 0.08 -5.05
N LEU A 48 -2.20 1.38 -4.93
CA LEU A 48 -3.00 2.30 -4.13
C LEU A 48 -4.43 2.43 -4.65
N THR A 49 -4.63 2.36 -5.97
CA THR A 49 -5.97 2.37 -6.57
C THR A 49 -6.75 1.09 -6.23
N ALA A 50 -6.10 -0.07 -6.22
CA ALA A 50 -6.74 -1.31 -5.80
C ALA A 50 -7.13 -1.26 -4.31
N VAL A 51 -6.24 -0.78 -3.45
CA VAL A 51 -6.49 -0.60 -2.01
C VAL A 51 -7.64 0.39 -1.80
N LYS A 52 -7.64 1.53 -2.47
CA LYS A 52 -8.69 2.56 -2.33
C LYS A 52 -10.10 2.03 -2.63
N ASN A 53 -10.20 1.13 -3.59
CA ASN A 53 -11.47 0.58 -4.05
C ASN A 53 -11.86 -0.71 -3.31
N SER A 54 -11.01 -1.19 -2.40
CA SER A 54 -11.26 -2.38 -1.61
C SER A 54 -11.95 -2.01 -0.29
N PRO A 55 -13.04 -2.69 0.09
CA PRO A 55 -13.59 -2.55 1.43
C PRO A 55 -12.77 -3.29 2.49
N ASP A 56 -11.83 -4.15 2.10
CA ASP A 56 -11.13 -5.08 3.00
C ASP A 56 -9.80 -4.52 3.54
N LEU A 57 -9.30 -3.43 2.96
CA LEU A 57 -8.04 -2.80 3.34
C LEU A 57 -8.25 -1.32 3.65
N ALA A 58 -7.69 -0.87 4.78
CA ALA A 58 -7.54 0.55 5.10
C ALA A 58 -6.07 0.96 4.92
N LEU A 59 -5.85 2.20 4.49
CA LEU A 59 -4.53 2.81 4.36
C LEU A 59 -4.33 3.82 5.50
N GLY A 60 -3.12 3.91 6.05
CA GLY A 60 -2.85 4.78 7.18
C GLY A 60 -1.35 4.98 7.42
N THR A 61 -1.05 5.56 8.57
CA THR A 61 0.32 5.70 9.08
C THR A 61 0.43 5.11 10.47
N VAL A 62 1.64 4.68 10.81
CA VAL A 62 1.95 4.12 12.13
C VAL A 62 2.86 5.11 12.84
N THR A 63 2.41 5.58 14.00
CA THR A 63 3.25 6.38 14.90
C THR A 63 3.38 5.68 16.24
N ASN A 64 2.26 5.52 16.95
CA ASN A 64 2.11 4.66 18.13
C ASN A 64 1.00 3.61 17.96
N GLU A 65 0.01 3.96 17.15
CA GLU A 65 -1.14 3.14 16.76
C GLU A 65 -1.40 3.39 15.27
N PHE A 66 -2.18 2.52 14.63
CA PHE A 66 -2.60 2.75 13.26
C PHE A 66 -3.56 3.93 13.20
N LYS A 67 -3.25 4.90 12.35
CA LYS A 67 -4.12 6.04 12.06
C LYS A 67 -4.59 5.96 10.63
N ASP A 68 -5.84 5.56 10.45
CA ASP A 68 -6.49 5.49 9.15
C ASP A 68 -6.44 6.85 8.46
N PHE A 69 -6.14 6.84 7.17
CA PHE A 69 -6.32 8.01 6.33
C PHE A 69 -7.81 8.31 6.16
N PRO A 70 -8.19 9.60 6.03
CA PRO A 70 -9.57 9.96 5.79
C PRO A 70 -10.05 9.39 4.46
N ASP A 71 -11.33 9.06 4.33
CA ASP A 71 -11.93 8.53 3.09
C ASP A 71 -11.72 9.42 1.85
N SER A 72 -11.31 10.68 2.02
CA SER A 72 -10.96 11.60 0.95
C SER A 72 -9.54 11.42 0.40
N TRP A 73 -8.71 10.50 0.93
CA TRP A 73 -7.36 10.29 0.44
C TRP A 73 -7.33 9.85 -1.03
N SER A 74 -6.32 10.30 -1.77
CA SER A 74 -6.17 10.09 -3.22
C SER A 74 -4.95 9.20 -3.50
N PRO A 75 -5.10 8.09 -4.26
CA PRO A 75 -3.97 7.29 -4.73
C PRO A 75 -2.92 8.12 -5.46
N ARG A 76 -3.36 9.13 -6.24
CA ARG A 76 -2.46 10.02 -6.98
C ARG A 76 -1.63 10.89 -6.04
N ASP A 77 -2.27 11.51 -5.05
CA ASP A 77 -1.60 12.44 -4.14
C ASP A 77 -0.55 11.72 -3.30
N ILE A 78 -0.85 10.49 -2.87
CA ILE A 78 0.09 9.65 -2.13
C ILE A 78 1.25 9.21 -3.01
N THR A 79 0.97 8.78 -4.24
CA THR A 79 2.02 8.43 -5.22
C THR A 79 2.95 9.62 -5.46
N ASP A 80 2.39 10.80 -5.76
CA ASP A 80 3.17 12.00 -6.01
C ASP A 80 4.01 12.40 -4.78
N ARG A 81 3.46 12.24 -3.56
CA ARG A 81 4.20 12.47 -2.31
C ARG A 81 5.39 11.51 -2.15
N ILE A 82 5.19 10.22 -2.41
CA ILE A 82 6.24 9.19 -2.30
C ILE A 82 7.39 9.51 -3.25
N PHE A 83 7.09 9.81 -4.52
CA PHE A 83 8.11 10.02 -5.54
C PHE A 83 8.65 11.46 -5.61
N ALA A 84 8.07 12.40 -4.86
CA ALA A 84 8.69 13.70 -4.59
C ALA A 84 9.78 13.61 -3.51
N SER A 85 9.82 12.52 -2.73
CA SER A 85 10.87 12.28 -1.74
C SER A 85 12.23 12.03 -2.40
N SER A 86 13.31 12.46 -1.73
CA SER A 86 14.67 12.04 -2.10
C SER A 86 14.92 10.55 -1.86
N ASP A 87 14.06 9.92 -1.05
CA ASP A 87 14.08 8.48 -0.79
C ASP A 87 12.65 7.90 -0.83
N PRO A 88 12.18 7.49 -2.03
CA PRO A 88 10.84 6.94 -2.22
C PRO A 88 10.62 5.64 -1.45
N ILE A 89 11.67 4.84 -1.23
CA ILE A 89 11.55 3.55 -0.54
C ILE A 89 11.17 3.77 0.91
N PHE A 90 11.89 4.65 1.62
CA PHE A 90 11.53 5.01 2.99
C PHE A 90 10.12 5.63 3.05
N SER A 91 9.74 6.44 2.05
CA SER A 91 8.39 7.01 2.00
C SER A 91 7.29 5.97 1.78
N MET A 92 7.57 4.88 1.06
CA MET A 92 6.66 3.72 0.96
C MET A 92 6.58 2.94 2.28
N MET A 93 7.69 2.84 3.01
CA MET A 93 7.75 2.16 4.31
C MET A 93 7.05 2.92 5.45
N ASP A 94 6.75 4.22 5.26
CA ASP A 94 6.07 5.04 6.27
C ASP A 94 4.52 4.96 6.20
N ILE A 95 3.98 4.35 5.14
CA ILE A 95 2.53 4.25 4.90
C ILE A 95 2.14 2.77 4.90
N PHE A 96 1.13 2.44 5.71
CA PHE A 96 0.75 1.07 6.03
C PHE A 96 -0.68 0.75 5.64
N MET A 97 -0.94 -0.54 5.47
CA MET A 97 -2.23 -1.14 5.20
C MET A 97 -2.58 -2.13 6.31
N ARG A 98 -3.85 -2.12 6.72
CA ARG A 98 -4.41 -3.10 7.65
C ARG A 98 -5.73 -3.66 7.13
N PRO A 99 -6.12 -4.87 7.55
CA PRO A 99 -7.47 -5.36 7.33
C PRO A 99 -8.51 -4.45 8.01
N THR A 100 -9.64 -4.24 7.36
CA THR A 100 -10.77 -3.48 7.96
C THR A 100 -11.66 -4.34 8.85
N ASN A 101 -11.66 -5.66 8.63
CA ASN A 101 -12.41 -6.64 9.39
C ASN A 101 -11.49 -7.30 10.44
N GLU A 102 -11.30 -6.64 11.58
CA GLU A 102 -10.67 -7.20 12.79
C GLU A 102 -11.71 -7.32 13.93
#